data_AF-A0AAE0DQ61-F1
#
_entry.id   AF-A0AAE0DQ61-F1
#
_cell.length_a   1.000
_cell.length_b   1.000
_cell.length_c   1.000
_cell.angle_alpha   90.00
_cell.angle_beta   90.00
_cell.angle_gamma   90.00
#
_symmetry.space_group_name_H-M   'P 1'
#
loop_
_entity.id
_entity.type
_entity.pdbx_description
1 polymer ?
#
loop_
_entity_poly.entity_id
_entity_poly.type
_entity_poly.pdbx_seq_one_letter_code
_entity_poly.pdbx_strand_id
1 'polypeptide(L)'
;MNTHIDKRCKKYRPVDPTQKVLVKQPSISGFGSSLGVSKFDQLRCRRALAEMLILDELSFRFVENRGFRRFCFELCPLFDLPSRRTIVR
;
A
#
# COMPACT_ATOMS: atom_id res chain seq x y z
N MET A 1 20.12 19.66 -3.83
CA MET A 1 20.71 18.79 -4.88
C MET A 1 19.68 17.86 -5.57
N ASN A 2 18.38 18.20 -5.61
CA ASN A 2 17.34 17.31 -6.19
C ASN A 2 16.55 17.93 -7.36
N THR A 3 17.03 19.03 -7.93
CA THR A 3 16.32 19.82 -8.97
C THR A 3 15.93 18.99 -10.19
N HIS A 4 16.71 17.98 -10.56
CA HIS A 4 16.35 17.05 -11.62
C HIS A 4 15.14 16.18 -11.26
N ILE A 5 15.09 15.65 -10.04
CA ILE A 5 13.99 14.80 -9.55
C ILE A 5 12.70 15.62 -9.48
N ASP A 6 12.75 16.81 -8.88
CA ASP A 6 11.57 17.63 -8.61
C ASP A 6 11.00 18.32 -9.85
N LYS A 7 11.84 18.67 -10.85
CA LYS A 7 11.44 19.54 -11.98
C LYS A 7 11.57 18.92 -13.36
N ARG A 8 12.35 17.86 -13.55
CA ARG A 8 12.66 17.32 -14.90
C ARG A 8 12.39 15.84 -15.09
N CYS A 9 12.36 15.04 -14.02
CA CYS A 9 12.26 13.60 -14.15
C CYS A 9 10.83 13.17 -14.53
N LYS A 10 10.59 12.87 -15.82
CA LYS A 10 9.31 12.31 -16.31
C LYS A 10 8.89 11.00 -15.62
N LYS A 11 9.85 10.25 -15.06
CA LYS A 11 9.60 9.03 -14.27
C LYS A 11 9.16 9.32 -12.83
N TYR A 12 9.57 10.46 -12.27
CA TYR A 12 9.18 10.84 -10.92
C TYR A 12 7.86 11.59 -10.98
N ARG A 13 6.78 10.93 -10.57
CA ARG A 13 5.50 11.58 -10.34
C ARG A 13 5.44 11.89 -8.85
N PRO A 14 5.49 13.17 -8.42
CA PRO A 14 5.21 13.50 -7.04
C PRO A 14 3.80 13.00 -6.73
N VAL A 15 3.70 12.04 -5.83
CA VAL A 15 2.42 11.46 -5.45
C VAL A 15 1.76 12.44 -4.49
N ASP A 16 0.69 13.08 -4.95
CA ASP A 16 -0.08 13.99 -4.10
C ASP A 16 -0.80 13.15 -3.02
N PRO A 17 -0.53 13.39 -1.71
CA PRO A 17 -1.12 12.62 -0.61
C PRO A 17 -2.65 12.81 -0.48
N THR A 18 -3.22 13.78 -1.18
CA THR A 18 -4.66 14.04 -1.27
C THR A 18 -5.30 13.39 -2.50
N GLN A 19 -4.49 12.92 -3.47
CA GLN A 19 -4.99 12.34 -4.69
C GLN A 19 -5.77 11.05 -4.42
N LYS A 20 -6.98 10.99 -4.97
CA LYS A 20 -7.83 9.80 -4.94
C LYS A 20 -7.69 9.05 -6.26
N VAL A 21 -7.78 7.74 -6.20
CA VAL A 21 -7.69 6.84 -7.35
C VAL A 21 -9.06 6.24 -7.62
N LEU A 22 -9.45 6.17 -8.89
CA LEU A 22 -10.66 5.45 -9.30
C LEU A 22 -10.41 3.95 -9.18
N VAL A 23 -11.25 3.27 -8.41
CA VAL A 23 -11.17 1.83 -8.18
C VAL A 23 -12.49 1.20 -8.58
N LYS A 24 -12.41 0.09 -9.30
CA LYS A 24 -13.55 -0.75 -9.64
C LYS A 24 -14.06 -1.42 -8.36
N GLN A 25 -15.26 -1.08 -7.92
CA GLN A 25 -15.89 -1.66 -6.73
C GLN A 25 -16.96 -2.68 -7.14
N PRO A 26 -17.09 -3.80 -6.41
CA PRO A 26 -18.18 -4.74 -6.61
C PRO A 26 -19.51 -4.07 -6.25
N SER A 27 -20.54 -4.26 -7.08
CA SER A 27 -21.89 -3.76 -6.76
C SER A 27 -22.52 -4.61 -5.64
N ILE A 28 -23.35 -3.96 -4.80
CA ILE A 28 -24.06 -4.62 -3.69
C ILE A 28 -24.98 -5.76 -4.19
N SER A 29 -25.44 -5.67 -5.45
CA SER A 29 -26.30 -6.65 -6.10
C SER A 29 -25.55 -7.78 -6.82
N GLY A 30 -24.21 -7.82 -6.76
CA GLY A 30 -23.39 -8.87 -7.38
C GLY A 30 -23.37 -8.87 -8.92
N PHE A 31 -24.18 -8.02 -9.56
CA PHE A 31 -24.21 -7.84 -11.01
C PHE A 31 -23.67 -6.45 -11.37
N GLY A 32 -22.55 -6.43 -12.09
CA GLY A 32 -21.87 -5.21 -12.51
C GLY A 32 -20.83 -4.67 -11.53
N SER A 33 -20.06 -3.69 -11.99
CA SER A 33 -19.03 -3.01 -11.20
C SER A 33 -19.24 -1.52 -11.27
N SER A 34 -19.25 -0.85 -10.12
CA SER A 34 -19.29 0.61 -10.06
C SER A 34 -17.88 1.19 -10.00
N LEU A 35 -17.73 2.42 -10.48
CA LEU A 35 -16.51 3.19 -10.25
C LEU A 35 -16.63 3.87 -8.88
N GLY A 36 -15.76 3.46 -7.95
CA GLY A 36 -15.61 4.10 -6.66
C GLY A 36 -14.36 4.97 -6.63
N VAL A 37 -14.34 5.90 -5.68
CA VAL A 37 -13.17 6.72 -5.39
C VAL A 37 -12.50 6.16 -4.16
N SER A 38 -11.25 5.70 -4.28
CA SER A 38 -10.45 5.21 -3.16
C SER A 38 -9.30 6.16 -2.86
N LYS A 39 -9.04 6.39 -1.57
CA LYS A 39 -7.83 7.06 -1.11
C LYS A 39 -6.92 6.01 -0.48
N PHE A 40 -5.62 6.14 -0.71
CA PHE A 40 -4.65 5.34 0.03
C PHE A 40 -4.78 5.61 1.54
N ASP A 41 -4.87 4.53 2.33
CA ASP A 41 -5.01 4.58 3.77
C ASP A 41 -4.02 3.60 4.42
N GLN A 42 -2.98 4.19 4.99
CA GLN A 42 -1.89 3.47 5.65
C GLN A 42 -2.39 2.57 6.79
N LEU A 43 -3.40 3.01 7.57
CA LEU A 43 -3.91 2.26 8.70
C LEU A 43 -4.66 1.01 8.23
N ARG A 44 -5.44 1.12 7.14
CA ARG A 44 -6.12 -0.02 6.53
C ARG A 44 -5.13 -1.05 6.00
N CYS A 45 -4.07 -0.61 5.33
CA CYS A 45 -3.01 -1.51 4.86
C CYS A 45 -2.29 -2.22 6.03
N ARG A 46 -2.01 -1.52 7.14
CA ARG A 46 -1.41 -2.13 8.33
C ARG A 46 -2.32 -3.17 8.99
N ARG A 47 -3.63 -2.94 9.03
CA ARG A 47 -4.60 -3.94 9.55
C ARG A 47 -4.65 -5.18 8.67
N ALA A 48 -4.75 -5.02 7.35
CA ALA A 48 -4.73 -6.14 6.43
C ALA A 48 -3.43 -6.96 6.51
N LEU A 49 -2.28 -6.28 6.68
CA LEU A 49 -0.99 -6.94 6.94
C LEU A 49 -1.02 -7.77 8.24
N ALA A 50 -1.56 -7.22 9.33
CA ALA A 50 -1.65 -7.92 10.60
C ALA A 50 -2.60 -9.13 10.52
N GLU A 51 -3.74 -8.98 9.86
CA GLU A 51 -4.69 -10.06 9.59
C GLU A 51 -4.02 -11.21 8.82
N MET A 52 -3.27 -10.92 7.75
CA MET A 52 -2.50 -11.94 7.01
C MET A 52 -1.51 -12.68 7.92
N LEU A 53 -0.73 -11.96 8.75
CA LEU A 53 0.25 -12.60 9.63
C LEU A 53 -0.41 -13.54 10.66
N ILE A 54 -1.60 -13.18 11.15
CA ILE A 54 -2.36 -13.99 12.11
C ILE A 54 -3.00 -15.20 11.43
N LEU A 55 -3.68 -14.98 10.30
CA LEU A 55 -4.42 -16.02 9.59
C LEU A 55 -3.49 -17.09 8.99
N ASP A 56 -2.35 -16.68 8.46
CA ASP A 56 -1.36 -17.57 7.84
C ASP A 56 -0.28 -18.03 8.83
N GLU A 57 -0.43 -17.72 10.13
CA GLU A 57 0.50 -18.04 11.21
C GLU A 57 1.97 -17.67 10.90
N LEU A 58 2.18 -16.55 10.23
CA LEU A 58 3.50 -16.09 9.82
C LEU A 58 4.22 -15.40 10.98
N SER A 59 5.53 -15.65 11.09
CA SER A 59 6.34 -14.92 12.06
C SER A 59 6.28 -13.40 11.82
N PHE A 60 6.25 -12.59 12.88
CA PHE A 60 6.30 -11.12 12.73
C PHE A 60 7.60 -10.61 12.06
N ARG A 61 8.64 -11.43 11.95
CA ARG A 61 9.86 -11.12 11.17
C ARG A 61 9.60 -11.11 9.67
N PHE A 62 8.50 -11.71 9.20
CA PHE A 62 8.18 -11.83 7.78
C PHE A 62 8.20 -10.48 7.05
N VAL A 63 7.76 -9.42 7.71
CA VAL A 63 7.73 -8.07 7.13
C VAL A 63 9.11 -7.49 6.84
N GLU A 64 10.15 -8.01 7.47
CA GLU A 64 11.54 -7.57 7.26
C GLU A 64 12.21 -8.32 6.09
N ASN A 65 11.55 -9.36 5.54
CA ASN A 65 12.08 -10.14 4.44
C ASN A 65 12.26 -9.27 3.18
N ARG A 66 13.44 -9.37 2.55
CA ARG A 66 13.77 -8.56 1.36
C ARG A 66 12.78 -8.75 0.22
N GLY A 67 12.38 -9.99 -0.06
CA GLY A 67 11.40 -10.31 -1.11
C GLY A 67 10.04 -9.67 -0.85
N PHE A 68 9.55 -9.78 0.39
CA PHE A 68 8.28 -9.17 0.78
C PHE A 68 8.31 -7.64 0.72
N ARG A 69 9.39 -7.02 1.20
CA ARG A 69 9.60 -5.57 1.09
C ARG A 69 9.58 -5.10 -0.36
N ARG A 70 10.24 -5.83 -1.27
CA ARG A 70 10.24 -5.49 -2.69
C ARG A 70 8.84 -5.65 -3.29
N PHE A 71 8.15 -6.74 -2.96
CA PHE A 71 6.78 -6.99 -3.40
C PHE A 71 5.82 -5.85 -2.99
N CYS A 72 5.82 -5.46 -1.71
CA CYS A 72 5.00 -4.35 -1.23
C CYS A 72 5.33 -3.03 -1.93
N PHE A 73 6.63 -2.75 -2.17
CA PHE A 73 7.05 -1.53 -2.86
C PHE A 73 6.52 -1.47 -4.30
N GLU A 74 6.58 -2.57 -5.04
CA GLU A 74 6.04 -2.63 -6.41
C GLU A 74 4.50 -2.52 -6.44
N LEU A 75 3.80 -3.10 -5.46
CA LEU A 75 2.35 -3.00 -5.36
C LEU A 75 1.88 -1.59 -4.98
N CYS A 76 2.51 -0.99 -3.97
CA CYS A 76 2.14 0.32 -3.47
C CYS A 76 3.36 1.03 -2.88
N PRO A 77 4.02 1.92 -3.65
CA PRO A 77 5.19 2.67 -3.17
C PRO A 77 4.90 3.59 -1.98
N LEU A 78 3.64 3.95 -1.75
CA LEU A 78 3.20 4.78 -0.62
C LEU A 78 3.12 4.01 0.69
N PHE A 79 3.13 2.68 0.64
CA PHE A 79 2.97 1.88 1.84
C PHE A 79 4.27 1.86 2.66
N ASP A 80 4.25 2.59 3.77
CA ASP A 80 5.33 2.57 4.75
C ASP A 80 5.27 1.26 5.57
N LEU A 81 6.09 0.30 5.15
CA LEU A 81 6.05 -1.03 5.73
C LEU A 81 6.50 -1.00 7.20
N PRO A 82 5.66 -1.42 8.16
CA PRO A 82 6.01 -1.39 9.57
C PRO A 82 7.12 -2.40 9.88
N SER A 83 7.94 -2.05 10.88
CA SER A 83 8.92 -2.99 11.44
C SER A 83 8.23 -4.10 12.25
N ARG A 84 8.93 -5.20 12.50
CA ARG A 84 8.44 -6.25 13.43
C ARG A 84 7.99 -5.66 14.78
N ARG A 85 8.75 -4.71 15.33
CA ARG A 85 8.44 -4.09 16.63
C ARG A 85 7.19 -3.22 16.58
N THR A 86 6.88 -2.67 15.43
CA THR A 86 5.69 -1.84 15.20
C THR A 86 4.44 -2.70 15.08
N ILE A 87 4.53 -3.88 14.48
CA ILE A 87 3.39 -4.80 14.33
C ILE A 87 3.01 -5.47 15.65
N VAL A 88 4.00 -5.73 16.51
CA VAL A 88 3.78 -6.35 17.82
C VAL A 88 3.12 -5.40 18.84
N ARG A 89 3.13 -4.08 18.58
CA ARG A 89 2.55 -3.06 19.46
C ARG A 89 1.18 -2.65 18.99
#